data_AF-A0A0F9CUD7-F1
#
_entry.id   AF-A0A0F9CUD7-F1
#
_cell.length_a   1.000
_cell.length_b   1.000
_cell.length_c   1.000
_cell.angle_alpha   90.00
_cell.angle_beta   90.00
_cell.angle_gamma   90.00
#
_symmetry.space_group_name_H-M   'P 1'
#
loop_
_entity.id
_entity.type
_entity.pdbx_description
1 polymer ?
#
loop_
_entity_poly.entity_id
_entity_poly.type
_entity_poly.pdbx_seq_one_letter_code
_entity_poly.pdbx_strand_id
1 'polypeptide(L)'
;MLSTSEIKWLGESLALYDPLDDTQRNFHKSQANIRWLFGGNQCLRTSQRVLMSDSTTKKLCDIKVGDFILGYSIDTGISSPVNVVHVYNNGNNAIYRTTFTDGDFVDSTLKHIFPVKLVSGRRLWKHTKTHNKVPVYKKELLELVPRLGYSTPRKTRMLQSRHVVFTRGEKLPIASYTLGCLLGDGSLLKSLSFTNKDKCIVDKVMRELDGLYDYLHERKASKAYTYTFRGATKLKNILEQLKLLYKKSGDKFIPDIYKKASVESRMELLAGLIDTDGCKECFVSKSERLASDFAFVIKSLGGRANVTVKRKQCTNNGVWGSYWFVSWYLDIRLPLLLKYKQYPLKKRSVDHTSKVIKSIDFVDYDETGCVEVEHKDHCFVLDNFVVVGNSGKSHTNMIDLAQLVLNIHPFESVSKGVHWAAIESWEQVRDILWEENLKKFIPQHHILNISYGQDKVPRKVFLKNGHVIEFRAFNQGRELFQGRAIDSCHCDEQCHHDFQGIFNEIQARLMAKSGFLSWSMT
;
A
#
# COMPACT_ATOMS: atom_id res chain seq x y z
N MET A 1 -32.82 -1.71 -3.45
CA MET A 1 -31.86 -0.83 -2.75
C MET A 1 -32.42 -0.59 -1.37
N LEU A 2 -31.59 -0.71 -0.34
CA LEU A 2 -31.98 -0.39 1.04
C LEU A 2 -32.22 1.13 1.17
N SER A 3 -33.25 1.51 1.92
CA SER A 3 -33.54 2.87 2.35
C SER A 3 -32.50 3.37 3.35
N THR A 4 -32.39 4.70 3.51
CA THR A 4 -31.49 5.32 4.50
C THR A 4 -31.80 4.84 5.94
N SER A 5 -33.06 4.57 6.25
CA SER A 5 -33.50 3.98 7.52
C SER A 5 -33.00 2.55 7.70
N GLU A 6 -33.07 1.73 6.66
CA GLU A 6 -32.58 0.34 6.70
C GLU A 6 -31.05 0.28 6.80
N ILE A 7 -30.34 1.15 6.09
CA ILE A 7 -28.87 1.26 6.20
C ILE A 7 -28.47 1.70 7.62
N LYS A 8 -29.18 2.67 8.21
CA LYS A 8 -28.91 3.13 9.58
C LYS A 8 -29.20 2.04 10.63
N TRP A 9 -30.20 1.19 10.38
CA TRP A 9 -30.56 0.07 11.25
C TRP A 9 -29.57 -1.10 11.13
N LEU A 10 -29.16 -1.45 9.91
CA LEU A 10 -28.18 -2.52 9.64
C LEU A 10 -26.75 -2.12 10.05
N GLY A 11 -26.42 -0.83 9.95
CA GLY A 11 -25.04 -0.36 9.94
C GLY A 11 -24.46 -0.37 8.53
N GLU A 12 -23.64 0.63 8.21
CA GLU A 12 -23.09 0.84 6.87
C GLU A 12 -22.24 -0.35 6.40
N SER A 13 -21.46 -0.96 7.29
CA SER A 13 -20.58 -2.09 6.96
C SER A 13 -21.35 -3.33 6.49
N LEU A 14 -22.47 -3.68 7.14
CA LEU A 14 -23.31 -4.81 6.73
C LEU A 14 -24.17 -4.47 5.50
N ALA A 15 -24.73 -3.27 5.46
CA ALA A 15 -25.60 -2.85 4.37
C ALA A 15 -24.88 -2.78 3.01
N LEU A 16 -23.57 -2.55 3.03
CA LEU A 16 -22.71 -2.46 1.84
C LEU A 16 -21.85 -3.70 1.64
N TYR A 17 -22.02 -4.74 2.46
CA TYR A 17 -21.23 -5.97 2.31
C TYR A 17 -21.54 -6.66 0.97
N ASP A 18 -20.49 -6.93 0.23
CA ASP A 18 -20.50 -7.76 -0.98
C ASP A 18 -19.32 -8.75 -0.88
N PRO A 19 -19.55 -10.08 -0.91
CA PRO A 19 -18.48 -11.05 -0.81
C PRO A 19 -17.44 -10.83 -1.93
N LEU A 20 -16.16 -10.90 -1.57
CA LEU A 20 -15.06 -10.48 -2.46
C LEU A 20 -14.96 -11.37 -3.70
N ASP A 21 -15.19 -12.67 -3.54
CA ASP A 21 -15.02 -13.69 -4.56
C ASP A 21 -16.15 -14.76 -4.48
N ASP A 22 -16.14 -15.68 -5.44
CA ASP A 22 -17.14 -16.75 -5.51
C ASP A 22 -16.95 -17.79 -4.40
N THR A 23 -15.76 -17.93 -3.83
CA THR A 23 -15.52 -18.82 -2.68
C THR A 23 -16.25 -18.30 -1.45
N GLN A 24 -16.16 -17.00 -1.16
CA GLN A 24 -16.89 -16.35 -0.08
C GLN A 24 -18.40 -16.39 -0.32
N ARG A 25 -18.86 -16.15 -1.57
CA ARG A 25 -20.29 -16.31 -1.93
C ARG A 25 -20.77 -17.74 -1.68
N ASN A 26 -19.99 -18.74 -2.09
CA ASN A 26 -20.34 -20.14 -1.92
C ASN A 26 -20.31 -20.56 -0.44
N PHE A 27 -19.40 -19.98 0.35
CA PHE A 27 -19.34 -20.19 1.79
C PHE A 27 -20.62 -19.71 2.50
N HIS A 28 -21.12 -18.51 2.18
CA HIS A 28 -22.39 -18.01 2.72
C HIS A 28 -23.61 -18.81 2.22
N LYS A 29 -23.57 -19.31 0.98
CA LYS A 29 -24.65 -20.13 0.40
C LYS A 29 -24.69 -21.55 0.92
N SER A 30 -23.56 -22.06 1.42
CA SER A 30 -23.44 -23.46 1.84
C SER A 30 -24.34 -23.73 3.04
N GLN A 31 -25.13 -24.80 2.96
CA GLN A 31 -25.99 -25.31 4.03
C GLN A 31 -25.31 -26.49 4.77
N ALA A 32 -24.00 -26.67 4.59
CA ALA A 32 -23.29 -27.75 5.23
C ALA A 32 -23.16 -27.48 6.74
N ASN A 33 -23.39 -28.51 7.57
CA ASN A 33 -23.22 -28.42 9.02
C ASN A 33 -21.77 -28.09 9.43
N ILE A 34 -20.80 -28.31 8.55
CA ILE A 34 -19.40 -27.95 8.75
C ILE A 34 -18.91 -27.24 7.49
N ARG A 35 -18.56 -25.97 7.64
CA ARG A 35 -18.09 -25.09 6.57
C ARG A 35 -16.66 -24.68 6.85
N TRP A 36 -15.75 -25.05 5.96
CA TRP A 36 -14.36 -24.60 6.02
C TRP A 36 -14.15 -23.49 5.00
N LEU A 37 -13.76 -22.31 5.47
CA LEU A 37 -13.28 -21.22 4.63
C LEU A 37 -11.76 -21.22 4.69
N PHE A 38 -11.15 -21.97 3.80
CA PHE A 38 -9.71 -21.90 3.63
C PHE A 38 -9.33 -20.57 2.96
N GLY A 39 -8.55 -19.78 3.67
CA GLY A 39 -8.04 -18.49 3.20
C GLY A 39 -6.57 -18.37 3.52
N GLY A 40 -5.80 -17.93 2.53
CA GLY A 40 -4.35 -18.02 2.51
C GLY A 40 -3.85 -18.12 1.06
N ASN A 41 -4.66 -18.67 0.16
CA ASN A 41 -4.34 -18.94 -1.25
C ASN A 41 -4.14 -17.71 -2.16
N GLN A 42 -4.04 -16.50 -1.60
CA GLN A 42 -3.89 -15.27 -2.38
C GLN A 42 -2.45 -14.81 -2.28
N CYS A 43 -1.61 -15.49 -3.04
CA CYS A 43 -0.17 -15.46 -2.79
C CYS A 43 0.56 -14.70 -3.89
N LEU A 44 1.52 -13.90 -3.45
CA LEU A 44 2.56 -13.33 -4.31
C LEU A 44 3.74 -14.29 -4.34
N ARG A 45 4.58 -14.16 -5.36
CA ARG A 45 5.88 -14.82 -5.38
C ARG A 45 6.71 -14.36 -4.17
N THR A 46 7.33 -15.27 -3.44
CA THR A 46 8.13 -14.91 -2.24
C THR A 46 9.30 -13.99 -2.54
N SER A 47 9.82 -14.03 -3.77
CA SER A 47 10.87 -13.11 -4.24
C SER A 47 10.37 -11.70 -4.59
N GLN A 48 9.05 -11.48 -4.66
CA GLN A 48 8.48 -10.17 -4.92
C GLN A 48 8.91 -9.20 -3.81
N ARG A 49 9.27 -7.97 -4.18
CA ARG A 49 9.75 -6.98 -3.23
C ARG A 49 8.61 -6.08 -2.75
N VAL A 50 8.57 -5.86 -1.44
CA VAL A 50 7.63 -4.98 -0.75
C VAL A 50 8.34 -3.68 -0.40
N LEU A 51 7.63 -2.56 -0.55
CA LEU A 51 8.15 -1.25 -0.19
C LEU A 51 7.99 -1.04 1.32
N MET A 52 9.13 -0.92 2.01
CA MET A 52 9.17 -0.71 3.45
C MET A 52 8.85 0.74 3.80
N SER A 53 8.42 0.96 5.05
CA SER A 53 8.09 2.30 5.56
C SER A 53 9.27 3.28 5.60
N ASP A 54 10.51 2.79 5.50
CA ASP A 54 11.75 3.57 5.51
C ASP A 54 12.33 3.84 4.11
N SER A 55 11.55 3.59 3.06
CA SER A 55 11.90 3.65 1.62
C SER A 55 12.80 2.54 1.08
N THR A 56 13.25 1.61 1.93
CA THR A 56 13.96 0.42 1.47
C THR A 56 12.99 -0.61 0.88
N THR A 57 13.53 -1.67 0.29
CA THR A 57 12.72 -2.76 -0.25
C THR A 57 13.21 -4.08 0.31
N LYS A 58 12.25 -4.91 0.74
CA LYS A 58 12.51 -6.24 1.31
C LYS A 58 11.80 -7.29 0.47
N LYS A 59 12.39 -8.47 0.26
CA LYS A 59 11.65 -9.57 -0.37
C LYS A 59 10.55 -10.03 0.58
N LEU A 60 9.44 -10.51 0.02
CA LEU A 60 8.31 -10.99 0.79
C LEU A 60 8.70 -12.11 1.77
N CYS A 61 9.57 -13.05 1.36
CA CYS A 61 10.10 -14.11 2.24
C CYS A 61 10.87 -13.60 3.46
N ASP A 62 11.46 -12.41 3.37
CA ASP A 62 12.30 -11.88 4.43
C ASP A 62 11.49 -11.03 5.42
N ILE A 63 10.22 -10.72 5.13
CA ILE A 63 9.33 -9.93 6.00
C ILE A 63 8.94 -10.76 7.22
N LYS A 64 8.93 -10.10 8.38
CA LYS A 64 8.57 -10.71 9.66
C LYS A 64 7.42 -9.95 10.31
N VAL A 65 6.67 -10.64 11.17
CA VAL A 65 5.70 -10.00 12.06
C VAL A 65 6.40 -8.91 12.87
N GLY A 66 5.79 -7.74 12.98
CA GLY A 66 6.39 -6.56 13.61
C GLY A 66 7.16 -5.63 12.66
N ASP A 67 7.44 -6.04 11.41
CA ASP A 67 8.04 -5.15 10.42
C ASP A 67 7.04 -4.05 10.01
N PHE A 68 7.54 -2.84 9.74
CA PHE A 68 6.71 -1.73 9.25
C PHE A 68 6.79 -1.58 7.73
N ILE A 69 5.68 -1.87 7.05
CA ILE A 69 5.51 -1.70 5.61
C ILE A 69 4.54 -0.57 5.28
N LEU A 70 4.29 -0.31 4.00
CA LEU A 70 3.33 0.70 3.57
C LEU A 70 1.95 0.09 3.31
N GLY A 71 0.99 0.42 4.17
CA GLY A 71 -0.42 0.15 3.97
C GLY A 71 -1.02 1.16 2.98
N TYR A 72 -2.05 0.78 2.25
CA TYR A 72 -2.72 1.65 1.27
C TYR A 72 -4.18 1.89 1.64
N SER A 73 -4.56 3.16 1.66
CA SER A 73 -5.95 3.58 1.84
C SER A 73 -6.67 3.77 0.51
N ILE A 74 -7.75 3.01 0.30
CA ILE A 74 -8.56 3.06 -0.94
C ILE A 74 -9.26 4.42 -1.08
N ASP A 75 -9.74 4.99 0.03
CA ASP A 75 -10.51 6.25 0.04
C ASP A 75 -9.64 7.46 -0.35
N THR A 76 -8.46 7.53 0.24
CA THR A 76 -7.54 8.67 0.13
C THR A 76 -6.53 8.49 -1.00
N GLY A 77 -6.19 7.24 -1.33
CA GLY A 77 -5.08 6.89 -2.23
C GLY A 77 -3.70 7.08 -1.59
N ILE A 78 -3.64 7.35 -0.29
CA ILE A 78 -2.39 7.58 0.45
C ILE A 78 -1.88 6.25 0.98
N SER A 79 -0.56 6.08 0.93
CA SER A 79 0.12 4.99 1.61
C SER A 79 0.88 5.50 2.82
N SER A 80 0.78 4.79 3.95
CA SER A 80 1.39 5.17 5.22
C SER A 80 1.97 3.96 5.94
N PRO A 81 2.89 4.14 6.90
CA PRO A 81 3.46 3.04 7.67
C PRO A 81 2.38 2.28 8.44
N VAL A 82 2.42 0.96 8.38
CA VAL A 82 1.55 0.03 9.11
C VAL A 82 2.35 -1.19 9.54
N ASN A 83 1.91 -1.83 10.62
CA ASN A 83 2.53 -3.04 11.12
C ASN A 83 2.10 -4.28 10.32
N VAL A 84 3.04 -5.21 10.15
CA VAL A 84 2.76 -6.57 9.69
C VAL A 84 2.31 -7.41 10.88
N VAL A 85 1.09 -7.92 10.81
CA VAL A 85 0.44 -8.70 11.88
C VAL A 85 0.73 -10.19 11.71
N HIS A 86 0.67 -10.69 10.46
CA HIS A 86 0.94 -12.10 10.13
C HIS A 86 1.76 -12.23 8.85
N VAL A 87 2.50 -13.33 8.73
CA VAL A 87 3.24 -13.72 7.53
C VAL A 87 2.83 -15.13 7.16
N TYR A 88 2.45 -15.32 5.90
CA TYR A 88 1.94 -16.57 5.37
C TYR A 88 2.93 -17.17 4.38
N ASN A 89 3.20 -18.47 4.52
CA ASN A 89 3.89 -19.29 3.53
C ASN A 89 2.89 -20.29 2.95
N ASN A 90 2.70 -20.24 1.64
CA ASN A 90 1.69 -21.00 0.92
C ASN A 90 2.29 -22.10 0.03
N GLY A 91 3.60 -22.35 0.19
CA GLY A 91 4.31 -23.33 -0.60
C GLY A 91 4.34 -22.98 -2.08
N ASN A 92 4.50 -24.02 -2.88
CA ASN A 92 4.78 -23.92 -4.31
C ASN A 92 3.49 -23.80 -5.12
N ASN A 93 3.31 -22.71 -5.87
CA ASN A 93 2.10 -22.42 -6.65
C ASN A 93 2.47 -21.91 -8.06
N ALA A 94 1.51 -22.01 -8.99
CA ALA A 94 1.66 -21.44 -10.34
C ALA A 94 1.72 -19.91 -10.29
N ILE A 95 2.80 -19.34 -10.84
CA ILE A 95 3.06 -17.91 -10.91
C ILE A 95 2.67 -17.36 -12.27
N TYR A 96 1.97 -16.23 -12.25
CA TYR A 96 1.60 -15.46 -13.42
C TYR A 96 2.17 -14.06 -13.30
N ARG A 97 2.81 -13.60 -14.38
CA ARG A 97 3.33 -12.23 -14.48
C ARG A 97 2.28 -11.33 -15.08
N THR A 98 1.81 -10.38 -14.29
CA THR A 98 0.99 -9.27 -14.77
C THR A 98 1.90 -8.15 -15.24
N THR A 99 2.01 -7.94 -16.55
CA THR A 99 2.81 -6.85 -17.13
C THR A 99 1.95 -5.63 -17.38
N PHE A 100 2.42 -4.43 -17.00
CA PHE A 100 1.74 -3.17 -17.24
C PHE A 100 2.22 -2.47 -18.51
N THR A 101 1.45 -1.49 -18.99
CA THR A 101 1.81 -0.72 -20.21
C THR A 101 3.09 0.11 -20.07
N ASP A 102 3.53 0.41 -18.84
CA ASP A 102 4.77 1.15 -18.58
C ASP A 102 6.01 0.24 -18.42
N GLY A 103 5.83 -1.08 -18.53
CA GLY A 103 6.89 -2.09 -18.43
C GLY A 103 7.12 -2.65 -17.04
N ASP A 104 6.53 -2.06 -15.99
CA ASP A 104 6.55 -2.66 -14.65
C ASP A 104 5.71 -3.96 -14.66
N PHE A 105 5.93 -4.83 -13.67
CA PHE A 105 5.19 -6.09 -13.54
C PHE A 105 4.99 -6.50 -12.08
N VAL A 106 4.05 -7.41 -11.83
CA VAL A 106 3.86 -8.11 -10.56
C VAL A 106 3.69 -9.60 -10.81
N ASP A 107 4.39 -10.42 -10.04
CA ASP A 107 4.29 -11.88 -10.09
C ASP A 107 3.40 -12.38 -8.96
N SER A 108 2.27 -13.01 -9.32
CA SER A 108 1.28 -13.51 -8.36
C SER A 108 0.58 -14.76 -8.86
N THR A 109 -0.11 -15.45 -7.96
CA THR A 109 -1.07 -16.48 -8.32
C THR A 109 -2.32 -15.87 -8.98
N LEU A 110 -3.09 -16.68 -9.72
CA LEU A 110 -4.36 -16.24 -10.33
C LEU A 110 -5.43 -15.85 -9.30
N LYS A 111 -5.34 -16.38 -8.08
CA LYS A 111 -6.28 -16.09 -6.99
C LYS A 111 -5.91 -14.83 -6.20
N HIS A 112 -4.74 -14.23 -6.44
CA HIS A 112 -4.33 -13.04 -5.71
C HIS A 112 -5.28 -11.86 -5.95
N ILE A 113 -5.73 -11.20 -4.87
CA ILE A 113 -6.64 -10.04 -4.96
C ILE A 113 -5.87 -8.74 -5.21
N PHE A 114 -6.35 -7.98 -6.19
CA PHE A 114 -5.88 -6.63 -6.45
C PHE A 114 -7.02 -5.62 -6.32
N PRO A 115 -6.78 -4.47 -5.67
CA PRO A 115 -7.67 -3.33 -5.83
C PRO A 115 -7.49 -2.74 -7.24
N VAL A 116 -8.58 -2.68 -7.98
CA VAL A 116 -8.60 -2.30 -9.39
C VAL A 116 -9.68 -1.28 -9.72
N LYS A 117 -9.42 -0.50 -10.78
CA LYS A 117 -10.42 0.28 -11.51
C LYS A 117 -10.71 -0.44 -12.83
N LEU A 118 -11.98 -0.69 -13.12
CA LEU A 118 -12.39 -1.43 -14.33
C LEU A 118 -12.43 -0.55 -15.59
N VAL A 119 -12.35 0.77 -15.44
CA VAL A 119 -12.40 1.76 -16.53
C VAL A 119 -11.52 2.97 -16.21
N SER A 120 -11.16 3.74 -17.22
CA SER A 120 -10.45 5.02 -17.05
C SER A 120 -11.39 6.18 -16.67
N GLY A 121 -10.88 7.17 -15.95
CA GLY A 121 -11.47 8.52 -15.85
C GLY A 121 -12.38 8.74 -14.64
N ARG A 122 -13.39 9.62 -14.79
CA ARG A 122 -14.49 9.85 -13.84
C ARG A 122 -15.80 9.45 -14.55
N ARG A 123 -16.76 8.84 -13.84
CA ARG A 123 -18.10 8.64 -14.40
C ARG A 123 -18.87 9.95 -14.31
N LEU A 124 -19.35 10.45 -15.45
CA LEU A 124 -20.38 11.48 -15.51
C LEU A 124 -21.73 10.81 -15.34
N TRP A 125 -22.48 11.15 -14.29
CA TRP A 125 -23.90 10.80 -14.24
C TRP A 125 -24.67 11.85 -15.05
N LYS A 126 -25.40 11.39 -16.09
CA LYS A 126 -26.05 12.27 -17.08
C LYS A 126 -27.04 13.27 -16.48
N HIS A 127 -27.52 13.05 -15.24
CA HIS A 127 -28.58 13.86 -14.64
C HIS A 127 -28.15 14.78 -13.49
N THR A 128 -26.91 14.74 -13.00
CA THR A 128 -26.50 15.57 -11.84
C THR A 128 -25.30 16.48 -12.08
N LYS A 129 -24.64 16.42 -13.25
CA LYS A 129 -23.37 17.13 -13.54
C LYS A 129 -22.27 16.94 -12.47
N THR A 130 -22.43 15.98 -11.55
CA THR A 130 -21.42 15.62 -10.55
C THR A 130 -20.50 14.54 -11.11
N HIS A 131 -19.20 14.74 -10.93
CA HIS A 131 -18.19 13.76 -11.33
C HIS A 131 -17.90 12.84 -10.15
N ASN A 132 -18.39 11.60 -10.19
CA ASN A 132 -18.04 10.63 -9.15
C ASN A 132 -16.67 9.99 -9.43
N LYS A 133 -15.92 9.70 -8.36
CA LYS A 133 -14.72 8.84 -8.42
C LYS A 133 -15.12 7.50 -9.04
N VAL A 134 -14.26 6.95 -9.90
CA VAL A 134 -14.46 5.58 -10.39
C VAL A 134 -14.34 4.64 -9.19
N PRO A 135 -15.33 3.75 -8.96
CA PRO A 135 -15.29 2.82 -7.85
C PRO A 135 -14.07 1.91 -7.98
N VAL A 136 -13.48 1.61 -6.82
CA VAL A 136 -12.42 0.62 -6.69
C VAL A 136 -13.07 -0.69 -6.32
N TYR A 137 -12.68 -1.76 -7.00
CA TYR A 137 -13.12 -3.11 -6.72
C TYR A 137 -11.93 -3.94 -6.27
N LYS A 138 -12.12 -4.86 -5.34
CA LYS A 138 -11.15 -5.93 -5.08
C LYS A 138 -11.54 -7.11 -5.97
N LYS A 139 -10.59 -7.57 -6.79
CA LYS A 139 -10.82 -8.62 -7.78
C LYS A 139 -9.65 -9.59 -7.80
N GLU A 140 -9.92 -10.88 -7.96
CA GLU A 140 -8.88 -11.86 -8.22
C GLU A 140 -8.24 -11.60 -9.59
N LEU A 141 -6.97 -11.94 -9.76
CA LEU A 141 -6.28 -11.79 -11.04
C LEU A 141 -6.99 -12.57 -12.15
N LEU A 142 -7.54 -13.75 -11.86
CA LEU A 142 -8.31 -14.59 -12.79
C LEU A 142 -9.49 -13.84 -13.41
N GLU A 143 -10.23 -13.08 -12.61
CA GLU A 143 -11.39 -12.30 -13.08
C GLU A 143 -10.99 -11.19 -14.07
N LEU A 144 -9.70 -10.83 -14.11
CA LEU A 144 -9.18 -9.77 -14.99
C LEU A 144 -8.77 -10.32 -16.37
N VAL A 145 -8.54 -11.63 -16.50
CA VAL A 145 -8.07 -12.28 -17.74
C VAL A 145 -9.05 -12.04 -18.92
N PRO A 146 -10.38 -12.22 -18.78
CA PRO A 146 -11.31 -11.95 -19.88
C PRO A 146 -11.31 -10.48 -20.32
N ARG A 147 -10.75 -9.57 -19.50
CA ARG A 147 -10.74 -8.13 -19.76
C ARG A 147 -9.52 -7.63 -20.54
N LEU A 148 -8.55 -8.49 -20.84
CA LEU A 148 -7.31 -8.11 -21.55
C LEU A 148 -7.57 -7.61 -22.98
N GLY A 149 -8.61 -8.13 -23.64
CA GLY A 149 -9.01 -7.76 -25.00
C GLY A 149 -9.79 -6.44 -25.12
N TYR A 150 -10.10 -5.77 -24.01
CA TYR A 150 -10.86 -4.52 -24.05
C TYR A 150 -10.04 -3.36 -24.59
N SER A 151 -10.72 -2.37 -25.19
CA SER A 151 -10.09 -1.11 -25.59
C SER A 151 -9.55 -0.35 -24.39
N THR A 152 -8.48 0.44 -24.58
CA THR A 152 -7.75 1.15 -23.51
C THR A 152 -8.62 1.90 -22.48
N PRO A 153 -9.73 2.57 -22.84
CA PRO A 153 -10.62 3.21 -21.87
C PRO A 153 -11.35 2.23 -20.94
N ARG A 154 -11.55 0.99 -21.37
CA ARG A 154 -12.25 -0.09 -20.64
C ARG A 154 -11.31 -1.16 -20.08
N LYS A 155 -10.00 -1.06 -20.34
CA LYS A 155 -9.00 -1.93 -19.74
C LYS A 155 -8.96 -1.76 -18.23
N THR A 156 -8.81 -2.88 -17.55
CA THR A 156 -8.60 -2.94 -16.10
C THR A 156 -7.28 -2.28 -15.73
N ARG A 157 -7.28 -1.62 -14.57
CA ARG A 157 -6.12 -0.90 -14.04
C ARG A 157 -5.93 -1.25 -12.58
N MET A 158 -4.73 -1.69 -12.21
CA MET A 158 -4.36 -1.87 -10.81
C MET A 158 -4.01 -0.52 -10.19
N LEU A 159 -4.30 -0.34 -8.90
CA LEU A 159 -3.99 0.94 -8.24
C LEU A 159 -2.49 1.11 -8.01
N GLN A 160 -2.06 2.38 -8.01
CA GLN A 160 -0.77 2.79 -7.48
C GLN A 160 -0.97 3.90 -6.44
N SER A 161 -0.05 3.99 -5.48
CA SER A 161 -0.08 5.03 -4.46
C SER A 161 -0.13 6.43 -5.08
N ARG A 162 -1.04 7.28 -4.58
CA ARG A 162 -1.10 8.69 -4.95
C ARG A 162 -0.03 9.49 -4.24
N HIS A 163 0.15 9.26 -2.94
CA HIS A 163 1.28 9.79 -2.18
C HIS A 163 1.73 8.74 -1.18
N VAL A 164 3.03 8.57 -1.05
CA VAL A 164 3.61 7.74 -0.01
C VAL A 164 4.08 8.62 1.14
N VAL A 165 3.63 8.32 2.35
CA VAL A 165 4.16 8.87 3.59
C VAL A 165 5.09 7.81 4.17
N PHE A 166 6.36 8.14 4.27
CA PHE A 166 7.36 7.29 4.92
C PHE A 166 7.46 7.63 6.41
N THR A 167 8.05 6.73 7.18
CA THR A 167 8.40 6.99 8.57
C THR A 167 9.34 8.19 8.63
N ARG A 168 8.97 9.21 9.42
CA ARG A 168 9.73 10.46 9.50
C ARG A 168 11.16 10.18 9.96
N GLY A 169 12.12 10.67 9.17
CA GLY A 169 13.53 10.64 9.51
C GLY A 169 13.98 11.89 10.27
N GLU A 170 15.30 11.97 10.46
CA GLU A 170 15.99 13.09 11.09
C GLU A 170 15.84 14.41 10.31
N LYS A 171 16.20 15.52 10.96
CA LYS A 171 16.23 16.85 10.34
C LYS A 171 17.20 16.83 9.15
N LEU A 172 16.73 17.30 7.99
CA LEU A 172 17.55 17.36 6.78
C LEU A 172 18.70 18.37 6.98
N PRO A 173 19.97 17.98 6.74
CA PRO A 173 21.12 18.84 7.02
C PRO A 173 21.33 19.94 5.98
N ILE A 174 20.77 19.77 4.78
CA ILE A 174 20.69 20.78 3.71
C ILE A 174 19.23 20.87 3.28
N ALA A 175 18.74 22.09 3.02
CA ALA A 175 17.43 22.28 2.44
C ALA A 175 17.28 21.50 1.12
N SER A 176 16.16 20.81 0.94
CA SER A 176 15.95 19.88 -0.17
C SER A 176 16.15 20.51 -1.55
N TYR A 177 15.67 21.75 -1.75
CA TYR A 177 15.85 22.47 -2.99
C TYR A 177 17.33 22.68 -3.31
N THR A 178 18.09 23.21 -2.35
CA THR A 178 19.53 23.41 -2.48
C THR A 178 20.27 22.11 -2.74
N LEU A 179 19.94 21.01 -2.06
CA LEU A 179 20.54 19.71 -2.38
C LEU A 179 20.25 19.30 -3.83
N GLY A 180 19.02 19.49 -4.30
CA GLY A 180 18.65 19.23 -5.70
C GLY A 180 19.51 20.05 -6.68
N CYS A 181 19.74 21.34 -6.39
CA CYS A 181 20.60 22.19 -7.21
C CYS A 181 22.08 21.74 -7.17
N LEU A 182 22.60 21.35 -6.00
CA LEU A 182 23.97 20.83 -5.87
C LEU A 182 24.16 19.49 -6.62
N LEU A 183 23.13 18.64 -6.63
CA LEU A 183 23.14 17.39 -7.37
C LEU A 183 23.15 17.62 -8.89
N GLY A 184 22.50 18.67 -9.38
CA GLY A 184 22.61 19.07 -10.78
C GLY A 184 23.91 19.80 -11.08
N ASP A 185 23.91 21.12 -10.87
CA ASP A 185 24.96 22.06 -11.27
C ASP A 185 26.14 22.20 -10.28
N GLY A 186 26.13 21.45 -9.18
CA GLY A 186 27.21 21.47 -8.19
C GLY A 186 28.43 20.62 -8.60
N SER A 187 29.63 21.11 -8.31
CA SER A 187 30.85 20.32 -8.24
C SER A 187 31.11 19.94 -6.79
N LEU A 188 31.04 18.64 -6.48
CA LEU A 188 31.19 18.09 -5.12
C LEU A 188 32.60 17.53 -4.87
N LEU A 189 33.59 17.97 -5.65
CA LEU A 189 34.97 17.54 -5.56
C LEU A 189 35.74 18.29 -4.45
N LYS A 190 37.09 18.30 -4.52
CA LYS A 190 37.95 18.98 -3.53
C LYS A 190 37.60 20.45 -3.33
N SER A 191 37.31 21.15 -4.42
CA SER A 191 36.80 22.52 -4.43
C SER A 191 35.30 22.47 -4.67
N LEU A 192 34.51 22.70 -3.62
CA LEU A 192 33.06 22.77 -3.73
C LEU A 192 32.67 24.03 -4.50
N SER A 193 31.88 23.87 -5.56
CA SER A 193 31.40 25.00 -6.32
C SER A 193 30.02 24.75 -6.91
N PHE A 194 29.32 25.82 -7.25
CA PHE A 194 28.02 25.77 -7.92
C PHE A 194 28.06 26.72 -9.12
N THR A 195 27.66 26.26 -10.30
CA THR A 195 27.69 27.08 -11.52
C THR A 195 26.29 27.21 -12.11
N ASN A 196 25.72 28.40 -12.11
CA ASN A 196 24.39 28.62 -12.67
C ASN A 196 24.28 30.03 -13.26
N LYS A 197 23.40 30.21 -14.26
CA LYS A 197 23.17 31.49 -14.94
C LYS A 197 21.99 32.27 -14.36
N ASP A 198 21.05 31.57 -13.73
CA ASP A 198 19.77 32.11 -13.28
C ASP A 198 19.92 32.63 -11.84
N LYS A 199 19.89 33.96 -11.69
CA LYS A 199 20.17 34.63 -10.41
C LYS A 199 19.22 34.19 -9.27
N CYS A 200 17.94 33.94 -9.57
CA CYS A 200 16.98 33.50 -8.54
C CYS A 200 17.36 32.15 -7.91
N ILE A 201 17.94 31.22 -8.67
CA ILE A 201 18.42 29.94 -8.16
C ILE A 201 19.64 30.17 -7.29
N VAL A 202 20.60 30.95 -7.78
CA VAL A 202 21.81 31.32 -7.02
C VAL A 202 21.43 31.96 -5.69
N ASP A 203 20.58 32.98 -5.69
CA ASP A 203 20.19 33.71 -4.48
C ASP A 203 19.53 32.79 -3.44
N LYS A 204 18.70 31.82 -3.87
CA LYS A 204 18.10 30.84 -2.95
C LYS A 204 19.15 29.88 -2.40
N VAL A 205 20.02 29.33 -3.24
CA VAL A 205 21.10 28.41 -2.83
C VAL A 205 22.06 29.09 -1.85
N MET A 206 22.51 30.31 -2.13
CA MET A 206 23.43 31.02 -1.25
C MET A 206 22.80 31.33 0.11
N ARG A 207 21.52 31.73 0.13
CA ARG A 207 20.78 31.97 1.37
C ARG A 207 20.63 30.70 2.21
N GLU A 208 20.34 29.57 1.58
CA GLU A 208 20.16 28.29 2.28
C GLU A 208 21.48 27.64 2.73
N LEU A 209 22.61 28.04 2.14
CA LEU A 209 23.95 27.59 2.53
C LEU A 209 24.69 28.58 3.45
N ASP A 210 24.05 29.69 3.80
CA ASP A 210 24.66 30.72 4.65
C ASP A 210 25.12 30.13 5.99
N GLY A 211 26.32 30.52 6.43
CA GLY A 211 26.96 29.97 7.63
C GLY A 211 27.57 28.55 7.50
N LEU A 212 27.49 27.91 6.32
CA LEU A 212 28.15 26.62 6.02
C LEU A 212 29.52 26.76 5.31
N TYR A 213 29.89 28.00 4.97
CA TYR A 213 31.17 28.39 4.38
C TYR A 213 31.61 29.76 4.91
N ASP A 214 32.90 30.08 4.78
CA ASP A 214 33.47 31.32 5.33
C ASP A 214 33.44 32.46 4.31
N TYR A 215 33.77 32.16 3.04
CA TYR A 215 33.75 33.16 1.97
C TYR A 215 33.38 32.54 0.61
N LEU A 216 32.74 33.35 -0.22
CA LEU A 216 32.32 32.98 -1.57
C LEU A 216 33.26 33.62 -2.60
N HIS A 217 33.88 32.81 -3.45
CA HIS A 217 34.62 33.32 -4.60
C HIS A 217 33.78 33.19 -5.87
N GLU A 218 33.40 34.32 -6.45
CA GLU A 218 32.63 34.39 -7.69
C GLU A 218 33.56 34.56 -8.89
N ARG A 219 33.34 33.75 -9.92
CA ARG A 219 34.05 33.87 -11.20
C ARG A 219 33.05 33.79 -12.36
N LYS A 220 33.11 34.76 -13.27
CA LYS A 220 32.34 34.71 -14.52
C LYS A 220 32.84 33.55 -15.41
N ALA A 221 31.92 32.69 -15.83
CA ALA A 221 32.15 31.55 -16.69
C ALA A 221 31.29 31.69 -17.96
N SER A 222 31.75 32.50 -18.92
CA SER A 222 31.02 32.83 -20.13
C SER A 222 29.65 33.45 -19.84
N LYS A 223 28.55 32.69 -20.03
CA LYS A 223 27.15 33.12 -19.81
C LYS A 223 26.61 32.81 -18.40
N ALA A 224 27.41 32.20 -17.53
CA ALA A 224 27.05 31.83 -16.16
C ALA A 224 28.08 32.34 -15.16
N TYR A 225 27.77 32.20 -13.86
CA TYR A 225 28.71 32.47 -12.79
C TYR A 225 29.01 31.17 -12.03
N THR A 226 30.28 30.96 -11.72
CA THR A 226 30.74 29.88 -10.84
C THR A 226 31.03 30.45 -9.46
N TYR A 227 30.35 29.92 -8.46
CA TYR A 227 30.50 30.29 -7.06
C TYR A 227 31.26 29.18 -6.34
N THR A 228 32.47 29.48 -5.88
CA THR A 228 33.31 28.53 -5.15
C THR A 228 33.21 28.79 -3.66
N PHE A 229 32.81 27.77 -2.90
CA PHE A 229 32.67 27.84 -1.45
C PHE A 229 34.02 27.59 -0.79
N ARG A 230 34.54 28.59 -0.08
CA ARG A 230 35.82 28.52 0.61
C ARG A 230 35.62 28.54 2.13
N GLY A 231 36.53 27.91 2.86
CA GLY A 231 36.32 27.65 4.29
C GLY A 231 35.13 26.71 4.57
N ALA A 232 34.68 25.96 3.57
CA ALA A 232 33.44 25.20 3.60
C ALA A 232 33.54 23.86 4.36
N THR A 233 34.25 23.82 5.49
CA THR A 233 34.47 22.59 6.28
C THR A 233 33.15 21.99 6.76
N LYS A 234 32.22 22.82 7.24
CA LYS A 234 30.87 22.37 7.65
C LYS A 234 30.12 21.73 6.48
N LEU A 235 30.08 22.39 5.32
CA LEU A 235 29.44 21.85 4.13
C LEU A 235 30.09 20.54 3.65
N LYS A 236 31.43 20.45 3.70
CA LYS A 236 32.15 19.21 3.36
C LYS A 236 31.76 18.06 4.28
N ASN A 237 31.73 18.28 5.59
CA ASN A 237 31.33 17.25 6.56
C ASN A 237 29.89 16.78 6.32
N ILE A 238 28.97 17.70 6.02
CA ILE A 238 27.58 17.34 5.69
C ILE A 238 27.54 16.50 4.40
N LEU A 239 28.24 16.91 3.34
CA LEU A 239 28.29 16.14 2.09
C LEU A 239 28.97 14.79 2.26
N GLU A 240 29.93 14.66 3.16
CA GLU A 240 30.56 13.40 3.53
C GLU A 240 29.59 12.47 4.26
N GLN A 241 28.82 12.98 5.24
CA GLN A 241 27.75 12.25 5.91
C GLN A 241 26.67 11.76 4.92
N LEU A 242 26.34 12.60 3.93
CA LEU A 242 25.42 12.24 2.84
C LEU A 242 26.06 11.32 1.78
N LYS A 243 27.34 10.98 1.92
CA LYS A 243 28.13 10.15 0.98
C LYS A 243 28.20 10.73 -0.45
N LEU A 244 28.13 12.06 -0.55
CA LEU A 244 28.16 12.83 -1.79
C LEU A 244 29.50 13.52 -2.05
N LEU A 245 30.33 13.70 -1.02
CA LEU A 245 31.65 14.30 -1.19
C LEU A 245 32.50 13.45 -2.15
N TYR A 246 33.24 14.13 -3.04
CA TYR A 246 34.06 13.56 -4.12
C TYR A 246 33.31 12.82 -5.23
N LYS A 247 31.97 12.82 -5.24
CA LYS A 247 31.20 12.23 -6.34
C LYS A 247 31.28 13.10 -7.59
N LYS A 248 31.63 12.48 -8.72
CA LYS A 248 31.56 13.10 -10.05
C LYS A 248 30.11 13.02 -10.56
N SER A 249 29.81 13.70 -11.66
CA SER A 249 28.47 13.71 -12.26
C SER A 249 27.89 12.31 -12.55
N GLY A 250 28.74 11.33 -12.83
CA GLY A 250 28.34 9.93 -13.03
C GLY A 250 28.03 9.13 -11.77
N ASP A 251 28.44 9.63 -10.60
CA ASP A 251 28.38 8.89 -9.32
C ASP A 251 27.43 9.52 -8.30
N LYS A 252 26.83 10.68 -8.62
CA LYS A 252 25.85 11.37 -7.76
C LYS A 252 24.59 10.52 -7.60
N PHE A 253 23.89 10.69 -6.49
CA PHE A 253 22.63 9.99 -6.19
C PHE A 253 21.81 10.80 -5.18
N ILE A 254 20.56 10.42 -4.93
CA ILE A 254 19.75 11.07 -3.88
C ILE A 254 19.92 10.28 -2.58
N PRO A 255 20.42 10.90 -1.49
CA PRO A 255 20.56 10.21 -0.20
C PRO A 255 19.20 9.73 0.35
N ASP A 256 19.19 8.58 1.02
CA ASP A 256 17.94 7.92 1.45
C ASP A 256 17.09 8.81 2.39
N ILE A 257 17.72 9.62 3.24
CA ILE A 257 17.02 10.57 4.11
C ILE A 257 16.15 11.58 3.33
N TYR A 258 16.54 11.91 2.09
CA TYR A 258 15.76 12.79 1.20
C TYR A 258 14.70 12.01 0.40
N LYS A 259 14.94 10.74 0.09
CA LYS A 259 13.94 9.86 -0.56
C LYS A 259 12.76 9.54 0.36
N LYS A 260 12.99 9.47 1.67
CA LYS A 260 11.94 9.28 2.68
C LYS A 260 11.48 10.55 3.40
N ALA A 261 11.95 11.71 2.95
CA ALA A 261 11.56 12.99 3.54
C ALA A 261 10.06 13.28 3.34
N SER A 262 9.59 14.35 3.99
CA SER A 262 8.21 14.81 3.84
C SER A 262 7.83 15.01 2.36
N VAL A 263 6.54 14.99 2.06
CA VAL A 263 6.02 15.21 0.70
C VAL A 263 6.56 16.53 0.14
N GLU A 264 6.53 17.59 0.95
CA GLU A 264 6.99 18.93 0.61
C GLU A 264 8.50 18.95 0.36
N SER A 265 9.26 18.27 1.22
CA SER A 265 10.72 18.15 1.08
C SER A 265 11.12 17.43 -0.21
N ARG A 266 10.40 16.38 -0.60
CA ARG A 266 10.62 15.70 -1.88
C ARG A 266 10.23 16.58 -3.08
N MET A 267 9.17 17.38 -2.96
CA MET A 267 8.78 18.34 -3.99
C MET A 267 9.84 19.43 -4.19
N GLU A 268 10.39 19.99 -3.10
CA GLU A 268 11.50 20.95 -3.16
C GLU A 268 12.77 20.33 -3.79
N LEU A 269 13.09 19.08 -3.43
CA LEU A 269 14.22 18.35 -4.02
C LEU A 269 14.09 18.21 -5.54
N LEU A 270 12.92 17.74 -6.00
CA LEU A 270 12.64 17.64 -7.43
C LEU A 270 12.70 19.01 -8.10
N ALA A 271 12.24 20.06 -7.43
CA ALA A 271 12.28 21.40 -7.97
C ALA A 271 13.72 21.87 -8.23
N GLY A 272 14.65 21.64 -7.30
CA GLY A 272 16.07 21.97 -7.49
C GLY A 272 16.73 21.20 -8.63
N LEU A 273 16.41 19.90 -8.77
CA LEU A 273 16.89 19.06 -9.87
C LEU A 273 16.32 19.49 -11.24
N ILE A 274 15.07 19.92 -11.28
CA ILE A 274 14.43 20.38 -12.52
C ILE A 274 14.94 21.76 -12.93
N ASP A 275 15.06 22.69 -11.98
CA ASP A 275 15.54 24.05 -12.22
C ASP A 275 16.99 24.05 -12.75
N THR A 276 17.80 23.05 -12.39
CA THR A 276 19.15 22.83 -12.94
C THR A 276 19.11 22.01 -14.24
N ASP A 277 19.15 20.68 -14.13
CA ASP A 277 19.34 19.74 -15.25
C ASP A 277 18.04 19.23 -15.90
N GLY A 278 16.87 19.68 -15.42
CA GLY A 278 15.58 19.26 -15.96
C GLY A 278 14.97 20.18 -17.00
N CYS A 279 13.94 19.64 -17.64
CA CYS A 279 13.03 20.33 -18.54
C CYS A 279 11.57 20.04 -18.10
N LYS A 280 10.59 20.57 -18.86
CA LYS A 280 9.16 20.42 -18.52
C LYS A 280 8.72 18.97 -18.28
N GLU A 281 9.22 18.02 -19.07
CA GLU A 281 8.76 16.62 -19.07
C GLU A 281 9.91 15.61 -18.99
N CYS A 282 11.13 16.11 -18.78
CA CYS A 282 12.34 15.31 -18.83
C CYS A 282 13.34 15.73 -17.75
N PHE A 283 14.12 14.77 -17.28
CA PHE A 283 15.32 14.98 -16.50
C PHE A 283 16.42 14.13 -17.12
N VAL A 284 17.63 14.68 -17.25
CA VAL A 284 18.75 13.99 -17.89
C VAL A 284 19.90 13.95 -16.90
N SER A 285 20.47 12.76 -16.68
CA SER A 285 21.63 12.62 -15.83
C SER A 285 22.72 11.77 -16.48
N LYS A 286 23.96 12.05 -16.11
CA LYS A 286 25.10 11.16 -16.36
C LYS A 286 25.17 10.01 -15.35
N SER A 287 24.51 10.14 -14.20
CA SER A 287 24.42 9.08 -13.20
C SER A 287 23.14 8.28 -13.40
N GLU A 288 23.29 6.98 -13.64
CA GLU A 288 22.18 6.03 -13.63
C GLU A 288 21.41 6.08 -12.31
N ARG A 289 22.15 6.07 -11.20
CA ARG A 289 21.58 6.04 -9.86
C ARG A 289 20.77 7.31 -9.59
N LEU A 290 21.27 8.49 -9.96
CA LEU A 290 20.53 9.74 -9.80
C LEU A 290 19.25 9.76 -10.65
N ALA A 291 19.29 9.23 -11.88
CA ALA A 291 18.11 9.12 -12.73
C ALA A 291 17.07 8.16 -12.14
N SER A 292 17.49 7.01 -11.62
CA SER A 292 16.63 6.03 -10.96
C SER A 292 16.05 6.56 -9.63
N ASP A 293 16.86 7.24 -8.82
CA ASP A 293 16.40 7.88 -7.59
C ASP A 293 15.42 9.02 -7.88
N PHE A 294 15.65 9.83 -8.93
CA PHE A 294 14.68 10.84 -9.39
C PHE A 294 13.35 10.19 -9.78
N ALA A 295 13.39 9.10 -10.54
CA ALA A 295 12.21 8.34 -10.92
C ALA A 295 11.47 7.78 -9.70
N PHE A 296 12.20 7.26 -8.71
CA PHE A 296 11.63 6.81 -7.44
C PHE A 296 10.90 7.94 -6.71
N VAL A 297 11.52 9.13 -6.58
CA VAL A 297 10.90 10.26 -5.90
C VAL A 297 9.62 10.71 -6.63
N ILE A 298 9.62 10.75 -7.97
CA ILE A 298 8.41 11.02 -8.77
C ILE A 298 7.31 9.99 -8.49
N LYS A 299 7.63 8.67 -8.55
CA LYS A 299 6.65 7.59 -8.30
C LYS A 299 6.10 7.67 -6.86
N SER A 300 6.93 8.00 -5.88
CA SER A 300 6.55 8.15 -4.47
C SER A 300 5.59 9.32 -4.20
N LEU A 301 5.52 10.29 -5.13
CA LEU A 301 4.55 11.39 -5.13
C LEU A 301 3.33 11.10 -6.01
N GLY A 302 3.17 9.85 -6.47
CA GLY A 302 2.08 9.39 -7.33
C GLY A 302 2.23 9.76 -8.81
N GLY A 303 3.41 10.24 -9.20
CA GLY A 303 3.75 10.49 -10.58
C GLY A 303 4.05 9.21 -11.36
N ARG A 304 4.41 9.40 -12.63
CA ARG A 304 5.00 8.35 -13.46
C ARG A 304 6.37 8.80 -13.91
N ALA A 305 7.31 7.87 -13.91
CA ALA A 305 8.66 8.11 -14.41
C ALA A 305 9.15 6.85 -15.12
N ASN A 306 9.72 7.03 -16.30
CA ASN A 306 10.36 5.97 -17.07
C ASN A 306 11.79 6.41 -17.40
N VAL A 307 12.75 5.53 -17.12
CA VAL A 307 14.17 5.78 -17.33
C VAL A 307 14.61 5.07 -18.61
N THR A 308 15.23 5.81 -19.52
CA THR A 308 15.77 5.27 -20.78
C THR A 308 17.23 5.67 -20.92
N VAL A 309 18.07 4.77 -21.44
CA VAL A 309 19.47 5.08 -21.74
C VAL A 309 19.60 5.55 -23.19
N LYS A 310 20.35 6.63 -23.41
CA LYS A 310 20.70 7.11 -24.76
C LYS A 310 22.19 7.37 -24.84
N ARG A 311 22.82 6.89 -25.91
CA ARG A 311 24.20 7.23 -26.24
C ARG A 311 24.21 8.53 -27.02
N LYS A 312 24.97 9.52 -26.56
CA LYS A 312 25.11 10.82 -27.21
C LYS A 312 26.58 11.18 -27.37
N GLN A 313 26.89 11.91 -28.43
CA GLN A 313 28.20 12.50 -28.65
C GLN A 313 28.22 13.92 -28.09
N CYS A 314 29.25 14.25 -27.33
CA CYS A 314 29.50 15.61 -26.87
C CYS A 314 29.90 16.48 -28.06
N THR A 315 29.16 17.56 -28.29
CA THR A 315 29.40 18.48 -29.42
C THR A 315 30.76 19.19 -29.34
N ASN A 316 31.29 19.36 -28.12
CA ASN A 316 32.48 20.19 -27.91
C ASN A 316 33.80 19.43 -28.10
N ASN A 317 33.80 18.10 -27.91
CA ASN A 317 35.03 17.29 -27.98
C ASN A 317 34.84 15.96 -28.73
N GLY A 318 33.67 15.69 -29.29
CA GLY A 318 33.39 14.48 -30.07
C GLY A 318 33.32 13.19 -29.24
N VAL A 319 33.41 13.26 -27.91
CA VAL A 319 33.43 12.07 -27.04
C VAL A 319 32.02 11.51 -26.85
N TRP A 320 31.87 10.20 -27.01
CA TRP A 320 30.61 9.50 -26.78
C TRP A 320 30.40 9.17 -25.31
N GLY A 321 29.15 9.28 -24.84
CA GLY A 321 28.76 8.86 -23.50
C GLY A 321 27.32 8.38 -23.43
N SER A 322 27.06 7.45 -22.52
CA SER A 322 25.70 7.07 -22.13
C SER A 322 25.13 8.09 -21.13
N TYR A 323 23.87 8.45 -21.32
CA TYR A 323 23.10 9.34 -20.47
C TYR A 323 21.72 8.73 -20.22
N TRP A 324 21.21 8.93 -19.01
CA TRP A 324 19.92 8.41 -18.58
C TRP A 324 18.88 9.53 -18.65
N PHE A 325 17.86 9.31 -19.46
CA PHE A 325 16.74 10.20 -19.69
C PHE A 325 15.53 9.69 -18.90
N VAL A 326 15.06 10.49 -17.96
CA VAL A 326 13.83 10.22 -17.23
C VAL A 326 12.71 11.03 -17.86
N SER A 327 11.79 10.38 -18.55
CA SER A 327 10.51 11.00 -18.92
C SER A 327 9.56 10.89 -17.74
N TRP A 328 9.00 12.02 -17.30
CA TRP A 328 8.20 12.05 -16.08
C TRP A 328 6.92 12.85 -16.21
N TYR A 329 5.97 12.51 -15.35
CA TYR A 329 4.68 13.18 -15.19
C TYR A 329 4.36 13.27 -13.71
N LEU A 330 3.84 14.41 -13.27
CA LEU A 330 3.31 14.59 -11.92
C LEU A 330 2.07 15.50 -11.93
N ASP A 331 0.98 15.07 -11.30
CA ASP A 331 -0.28 15.83 -11.22
C ASP A 331 -0.28 16.84 -10.05
N ILE A 332 0.89 17.39 -9.74
CA ILE A 332 1.11 18.33 -8.64
C ILE A 332 2.04 19.43 -9.14
N ARG A 333 1.74 20.68 -8.78
CA ARG A 333 2.64 21.80 -9.06
C ARG A 333 3.83 21.75 -8.11
N LEU A 334 5.02 21.57 -8.67
CA LEU A 334 6.30 21.70 -7.97
C LEU A 334 6.65 23.17 -7.66
N PRO A 335 7.39 23.44 -6.57
CA PRO A 335 7.83 24.78 -6.18
C PRO A 335 9.03 25.29 -7.02
N LEU A 336 8.93 25.22 -8.35
CA LEU A 336 9.99 25.66 -9.26
C LEU A 336 10.19 27.17 -9.20
N LEU A 337 11.44 27.63 -9.26
CA LEU A 337 11.77 29.02 -9.49
C LEU A 337 11.63 29.37 -10.97
N LEU A 338 12.04 28.47 -11.87
CA LEU A 338 11.92 28.68 -13.32
C LEU A 338 10.55 28.22 -13.81
N LYS A 339 9.57 29.13 -13.80
CA LYS A 339 8.17 28.83 -14.16
C LYS A 339 8.00 28.24 -15.56
N TYR A 340 8.88 28.56 -16.50
CA TYR A 340 8.84 28.00 -17.86
C TYR A 340 9.22 26.50 -17.90
N LYS A 341 9.84 25.94 -16.84
CA LYS A 341 10.10 24.50 -16.70
C LYS A 341 8.95 23.75 -16.01
N GLN A 342 7.88 24.43 -15.62
CA GLN A 342 6.72 23.80 -15.01
C GLN A 342 6.03 22.85 -15.99
N TYR A 343 5.79 21.62 -15.53
CA TYR A 343 4.93 20.68 -16.26
C TYR A 343 3.51 21.28 -16.38
N PRO A 344 2.93 21.38 -17.59
CA PRO A 344 1.61 21.96 -17.79
C PRO A 344 0.53 21.03 -17.23
N LEU A 345 -0.28 21.51 -16.29
CA LEU A 345 -1.47 20.79 -15.84
C LEU A 345 -2.46 20.72 -17.01
N LYS A 346 -2.77 19.50 -17.47
CA LYS A 346 -3.69 19.31 -18.61
C LYS A 346 -5.12 19.66 -18.17
N LYS A 347 -5.90 20.30 -19.07
CA LYS A 347 -7.33 20.61 -18.84
C LYS A 347 -8.19 19.36 -18.55
N ARG A 348 -7.75 18.18 -19.02
CA ARG A 348 -8.33 16.88 -18.70
C ARG A 348 -7.35 16.11 -17.82
N SER A 349 -7.69 15.89 -16.56
CA SER A 349 -6.85 15.10 -15.66
C SER A 349 -6.83 13.65 -16.15
N VAL A 350 -5.63 13.16 -16.45
CA VAL A 350 -5.40 11.74 -16.69
C VAL A 350 -5.18 11.11 -15.32
N ASP A 351 -5.87 10.01 -15.02
CA ASP A 351 -5.68 9.33 -13.74
C ASP A 351 -4.38 8.52 -13.77
N HIS A 352 -3.36 9.05 -13.10
CA HIS A 352 -2.07 8.39 -12.97
C HIS A 352 -2.01 7.46 -11.77
N THR A 353 -3.00 7.46 -10.87
CA THR A 353 -3.06 6.58 -9.68
C THR A 353 -3.43 5.13 -10.00
N SER A 354 -3.22 4.71 -11.26
CA SER A 354 -3.40 3.33 -11.67
C SER A 354 -2.49 2.95 -12.84
N LYS A 355 -2.16 1.65 -12.94
CA LYS A 355 -1.39 1.04 -14.02
C LYS A 355 -2.29 0.16 -14.87
N VAL A 356 -2.21 0.34 -16.19
CA VAL A 356 -3.04 -0.42 -17.15
C VAL A 356 -2.41 -1.78 -17.36
N ILE A 357 -3.20 -2.84 -17.20
CA ILE A 357 -2.75 -4.21 -17.46
C ILE A 357 -2.57 -4.41 -18.97
N LYS A 358 -1.39 -4.87 -19.38
CA LYS A 358 -1.03 -5.16 -20.77
C LYS A 358 -1.21 -6.64 -21.07
N SER A 359 -0.64 -7.52 -20.26
CA SER A 359 -0.73 -8.99 -20.39
C SER A 359 -0.68 -9.66 -19.02
N ILE A 360 -1.14 -10.91 -18.99
CA ILE A 360 -1.03 -11.82 -17.85
C ILE A 360 -0.55 -13.14 -18.43
N ASP A 361 0.68 -13.53 -18.09
CA ASP A 361 1.36 -14.66 -18.72
C ASP A 361 1.83 -15.64 -17.63
N PHE A 362 1.65 -16.94 -17.84
CA PHE A 362 2.23 -17.97 -16.95
C PHE A 362 3.76 -17.92 -17.03
N VAL A 363 4.44 -18.02 -15.89
CA VAL A 363 5.90 -17.94 -15.80
C VAL A 363 6.47 -19.30 -15.42
N ASP A 364 6.15 -19.77 -14.22
CA ASP A 364 6.68 -21.00 -13.61
C ASP A 364 5.84 -21.41 -12.38
N TYR A 365 6.30 -22.45 -11.67
CA TYR A 365 5.86 -22.75 -10.31
C TYR A 365 6.97 -22.30 -9.36
N ASP A 366 6.61 -21.53 -8.33
CA ASP A 366 7.58 -21.08 -7.31
C ASP A 366 6.92 -20.97 -5.94
N GLU A 367 7.75 -20.82 -4.91
CA GLU A 367 7.30 -20.54 -3.56
C GLU A 367 6.51 -19.23 -3.51
N THR A 368 5.42 -19.27 -2.75
CA THR A 368 4.49 -18.17 -2.62
C THR A 368 4.15 -17.89 -1.17
N GLY A 369 3.81 -16.64 -0.89
CA GLY A 369 3.41 -16.20 0.44
C GLY A 369 2.59 -14.93 0.39
N CYS A 370 2.23 -14.43 1.56
CA CYS A 370 1.53 -13.16 1.72
C CYS A 370 1.83 -12.58 3.11
N VAL A 371 1.46 -11.32 3.32
CA VAL A 371 1.59 -10.66 4.63
C VAL A 371 0.29 -9.99 4.99
N GLU A 372 -0.10 -10.09 6.26
CA GLU A 372 -1.24 -9.36 6.80
C GLU A 372 -0.80 -8.04 7.40
N VAL A 373 -1.54 -6.97 7.09
CA VAL A 373 -1.30 -5.65 7.65
C VAL A 373 -2.50 -5.18 8.44
N GLU A 374 -2.23 -4.43 9.50
CA GLU A 374 -3.22 -3.81 10.39
C GLU A 374 -4.08 -2.74 9.69
N HIS A 375 -3.76 -2.38 8.45
CA HIS A 375 -4.49 -1.35 7.72
C HIS A 375 -5.95 -1.79 7.46
N LYS A 376 -6.92 -0.91 7.76
CA LYS A 376 -8.38 -1.18 7.60
C LYS A 376 -8.80 -1.74 6.24
N ASP A 377 -8.10 -1.34 5.17
CA ASP A 377 -8.41 -1.74 3.79
C ASP A 377 -7.68 -3.04 3.39
N HIS A 378 -6.87 -3.62 4.28
CA HIS A 378 -6.06 -4.82 4.08
C HIS A 378 -5.31 -4.78 2.74
N CYS A 379 -4.67 -3.66 2.45
CA CYS A 379 -3.89 -3.46 1.23
C CYS A 379 -2.51 -2.93 1.60
N PHE A 380 -1.49 -3.40 0.89
CA PHE A 380 -0.11 -2.94 1.04
C PHE A 380 0.52 -2.66 -0.33
N VAL A 381 1.75 -2.13 -0.34
CA VAL A 381 2.40 -1.60 -1.53
C VAL A 381 3.70 -2.34 -1.86
N LEU A 382 3.85 -2.73 -3.12
CA LEU A 382 5.08 -3.33 -3.65
C LEU A 382 6.12 -2.27 -4.02
N ASP A 383 7.36 -2.69 -4.27
CA ASP A 383 8.49 -1.82 -4.64
C ASP A 383 8.25 -0.94 -5.88
N ASN A 384 7.45 -1.45 -6.83
CA ASN A 384 7.00 -0.74 -8.03
C ASN A 384 5.78 0.17 -7.82
N PHE A 385 5.37 0.39 -6.56
CA PHE A 385 4.23 1.18 -6.11
C PHE A 385 2.85 0.59 -6.50
N VAL A 386 2.79 -0.66 -6.96
CA VAL A 386 1.52 -1.37 -7.17
C VAL A 386 0.91 -1.72 -5.82
N VAL A 387 -0.39 -1.47 -5.69
CA VAL A 387 -1.16 -1.86 -4.52
C VAL A 387 -1.68 -3.29 -4.68
N VAL A 388 -1.48 -4.08 -3.65
CA VAL A 388 -1.93 -5.48 -3.52
C VAL A 388 -2.88 -5.59 -2.34
N GLY A 389 -3.90 -6.46 -2.46
CA GLY A 389 -4.83 -6.75 -1.37
C GLY A 389 -4.50 -8.05 -0.67
N ASN A 390 -4.85 -8.14 0.61
CA ASN A 390 -4.80 -9.37 1.40
C ASN A 390 -6.18 -10.04 1.41
N SER A 391 -6.20 -11.34 1.71
CA SER A 391 -7.45 -12.09 1.85
C SER A 391 -8.15 -11.75 3.17
N GLY A 392 -9.42 -11.34 3.11
CA GLY A 392 -10.25 -11.04 4.30
C GLY A 392 -11.02 -12.25 4.84
N LYS A 393 -10.40 -13.43 4.97
CA LYS A 393 -11.11 -14.66 5.38
C LYS A 393 -11.81 -14.52 6.75
N SER A 394 -11.12 -13.91 7.71
CA SER A 394 -11.62 -13.63 9.05
C SER A 394 -12.83 -12.70 8.97
N HIS A 395 -12.73 -11.67 8.13
CA HIS A 395 -13.80 -10.73 7.86
C HIS A 395 -15.05 -11.42 7.30
N THR A 396 -14.91 -12.32 6.31
CA THR A 396 -16.02 -13.10 5.75
C THR A 396 -16.70 -13.97 6.80
N ASN A 397 -15.94 -14.73 7.59
CA ASN A 397 -16.50 -15.62 8.61
C ASN A 397 -17.19 -14.83 9.73
N MET A 398 -16.65 -13.66 10.11
CA MET A 398 -17.28 -12.79 11.11
C MET A 398 -18.50 -12.04 10.60
N ILE A 399 -18.57 -11.71 9.30
CA ILE A 399 -19.78 -11.19 8.69
C ILE A 399 -20.88 -12.26 8.63
N ASP A 400 -20.52 -13.51 8.32
CA ASP A 400 -21.46 -14.64 8.38
C ASP A 400 -22.11 -14.73 9.77
N LEU A 401 -21.30 -14.65 10.83
CA LEU A 401 -21.79 -14.60 12.21
C LEU A 401 -22.69 -13.38 12.46
N ALA A 402 -22.24 -12.18 12.09
CA ALA A 402 -23.00 -10.94 12.33
C ALA A 402 -24.36 -10.95 11.61
N GLN A 403 -24.41 -11.44 10.38
CA GLN A 403 -25.65 -11.58 9.62
C GLN A 403 -26.60 -12.59 10.26
N LEU A 404 -26.05 -13.70 10.76
CA LEU A 404 -26.82 -14.74 11.45
C LEU A 404 -27.48 -14.20 12.72
N VAL A 405 -26.69 -13.59 13.61
CA VAL A 405 -27.16 -13.12 14.93
C VAL A 405 -28.05 -11.88 14.85
N LEU A 406 -28.07 -11.19 13.71
CA LEU A 406 -29.01 -10.10 13.44
C LEU A 406 -30.28 -10.56 12.70
N ASN A 407 -30.41 -11.86 12.42
CA ASN A 407 -31.52 -12.46 11.66
C ASN A 407 -31.69 -11.88 10.25
N ILE A 408 -30.56 -11.59 9.58
CA ILE A 408 -30.53 -11.04 8.22
C ILE A 408 -29.72 -11.91 7.25
N HIS A 409 -29.28 -13.09 7.70
CA HIS A 409 -28.49 -13.98 6.86
C HIS A 409 -29.34 -14.47 5.67
N PRO A 410 -28.86 -14.33 4.42
CA PRO A 410 -29.69 -14.55 3.24
C PRO A 410 -30.04 -16.03 2.97
N PHE A 411 -29.29 -16.95 3.56
CA PHE A 411 -29.41 -18.39 3.31
C PHE A 411 -29.62 -19.23 4.58
N GLU A 412 -29.51 -18.63 5.76
CA GLU A 412 -29.57 -19.35 7.05
C GLU A 412 -30.45 -18.56 8.00
N SER A 413 -31.13 -19.24 8.92
CA SER A 413 -31.94 -18.57 9.92
C SER A 413 -31.92 -19.36 11.23
N VAL A 414 -31.65 -18.66 12.33
CA VAL A 414 -31.71 -19.23 13.68
C VAL A 414 -32.67 -18.35 14.49
N SER A 415 -33.68 -18.95 15.13
CA SER A 415 -34.73 -18.20 15.82
C SER A 415 -34.20 -17.39 17.01
N LYS A 416 -33.46 -18.05 17.91
CA LYS A 416 -32.73 -17.48 19.05
C LYS A 416 -31.72 -18.50 19.54
N GLY A 417 -30.45 -18.12 19.64
CA GLY A 417 -29.38 -19.08 19.89
C GLY A 417 -28.18 -18.54 20.66
N VAL A 418 -27.29 -19.47 20.98
CA VAL A 418 -25.96 -19.26 21.53
C VAL A 418 -24.98 -19.56 20.43
N HIS A 419 -24.17 -18.57 20.09
CA HIS A 419 -23.19 -18.63 19.02
C HIS A 419 -21.80 -18.48 19.61
N TRP A 420 -20.90 -19.40 19.30
CA TRP A 420 -19.50 -19.27 19.71
C TRP A 420 -18.69 -18.55 18.64
N ALA A 421 -17.83 -17.65 19.07
CA ALA A 421 -16.78 -17.05 18.23
C ALA A 421 -15.43 -17.40 18.86
N ALA A 422 -14.61 -18.18 18.16
CA ALA A 422 -13.37 -18.74 18.71
C ALA A 422 -12.15 -18.33 17.90
N ILE A 423 -11.04 -18.03 18.58
CA ILE A 423 -9.72 -17.79 17.97
C ILE A 423 -8.64 -18.27 18.95
N GLU A 424 -7.38 -18.18 18.57
CA GLU A 424 -6.24 -18.74 19.30
C GLU A 424 -6.09 -18.15 20.73
N SER A 425 -6.10 -16.83 20.92
CA SER A 425 -5.94 -16.21 22.25
C SER A 425 -7.03 -15.18 22.63
N TRP A 426 -7.11 -14.83 23.93
CA TRP A 426 -8.01 -13.77 24.40
C TRP A 426 -7.61 -12.37 23.91
N GLU A 427 -6.33 -12.11 23.69
CA GLU A 427 -5.86 -10.88 23.05
C GLU A 427 -6.40 -10.78 21.62
N GLN A 428 -6.34 -11.88 20.86
CA GLN A 428 -6.92 -11.92 19.52
C GLN A 428 -8.46 -11.83 19.52
N VAL A 429 -9.14 -12.35 20.57
CA VAL A 429 -10.59 -12.08 20.75
C VAL A 429 -10.85 -10.57 20.83
N ARG A 430 -10.06 -9.83 21.61
CA ARG A 430 -10.21 -8.38 21.76
C ARG A 430 -9.93 -7.66 20.44
N ASP A 431 -8.76 -7.91 19.87
CA ASP A 431 -8.23 -7.10 18.77
C ASP A 431 -8.92 -7.49 17.45
N ILE A 432 -9.00 -8.79 17.14
CA ILE A 432 -9.47 -9.30 15.85
C ILE A 432 -10.97 -9.55 15.85
N LEU A 433 -11.48 -10.46 16.70
CA LEU A 433 -12.90 -10.85 16.64
C LEU A 433 -13.82 -9.69 17.01
N TRP A 434 -13.46 -8.92 18.05
CA TRP A 434 -14.30 -7.84 18.55
C TRP A 434 -14.02 -6.49 17.89
N GLU A 435 -12.88 -5.86 18.18
CA GLU A 435 -12.60 -4.48 17.75
C GLU A 435 -12.52 -4.34 16.22
N GLU A 436 -11.85 -5.28 15.55
CA GLU A 436 -11.71 -5.21 14.09
C GLU A 436 -12.93 -5.68 13.32
N ASN A 437 -13.71 -6.62 13.86
CA ASN A 437 -14.82 -7.27 13.16
C ASN A 437 -16.19 -7.01 13.80
N LEU A 438 -16.60 -7.81 14.78
CA LEU A 438 -18.00 -7.84 15.24
C LEU A 438 -18.52 -6.51 15.79
N LYS A 439 -17.68 -5.70 16.44
CA LYS A 439 -18.08 -4.36 16.93
C LYS A 439 -18.39 -3.39 15.79
N LYS A 440 -17.78 -3.58 14.61
CA LYS A 440 -18.09 -2.80 13.40
C LYS A 440 -19.34 -3.30 12.70
N PHE A 441 -19.55 -4.61 12.69
CA PHE A 441 -20.69 -5.23 12.00
C PHE A 441 -21.97 -5.21 12.81
N ILE A 442 -21.91 -5.21 14.14
CA ILE A 442 -23.09 -5.22 15.00
C ILE A 442 -23.26 -3.81 15.59
N PRO A 443 -24.18 -2.99 15.05
CA PRO A 443 -24.42 -1.66 15.58
C PRO A 443 -24.77 -1.67 17.07
N GLN A 444 -24.26 -0.69 17.81
CA GLN A 444 -24.44 -0.58 19.27
C GLN A 444 -25.91 -0.68 19.72
N HIS A 445 -26.85 -0.22 18.90
CA HIS A 445 -28.28 -0.23 19.24
C HIS A 445 -28.92 -1.63 19.24
N HIS A 446 -28.28 -2.64 18.64
CA HIS A 446 -28.67 -4.05 18.71
C HIS A 446 -28.15 -4.76 19.96
N ILE A 447 -27.11 -4.21 20.58
CA ILE A 447 -26.48 -4.77 21.77
C ILE A 447 -27.30 -4.40 23.00
N LEU A 448 -27.69 -5.40 23.77
CA LEU A 448 -28.34 -5.25 25.06
C LEU A 448 -27.31 -5.06 26.17
N ASN A 449 -26.29 -5.93 26.21
CA ASN A 449 -25.23 -5.90 27.21
C ASN A 449 -23.98 -6.63 26.72
N ILE A 450 -22.82 -6.32 27.29
CA ILE A 450 -21.56 -7.05 27.06
C ILE A 450 -20.98 -7.43 28.42
N SER A 451 -20.69 -8.70 28.60
CA SER A 451 -19.94 -9.21 29.75
C SER A 451 -18.46 -9.24 29.41
N TYR A 452 -17.64 -8.63 30.27
CA TYR A 452 -16.19 -8.56 30.13
C TYR A 452 -15.50 -9.43 31.20
N GLY A 453 -14.32 -9.95 30.85
CA GLY A 453 -13.40 -10.54 31.82
C GLY A 453 -12.69 -9.48 32.65
N GLN A 454 -11.90 -9.92 33.65
CA GLN A 454 -11.08 -9.02 34.48
C GLN A 454 -10.03 -8.26 33.65
N ASP A 455 -9.60 -8.85 32.54
CA ASP A 455 -8.71 -8.31 31.52
C ASP A 455 -9.38 -7.27 30.58
N LYS A 456 -10.65 -6.94 30.82
CA LYS A 456 -11.48 -6.05 29.98
C LYS A 456 -11.67 -6.57 28.55
N VAL A 457 -11.47 -7.87 28.31
CA VAL A 457 -11.77 -8.51 27.03
C VAL A 457 -13.22 -9.01 27.06
N PRO A 458 -14.02 -8.81 25.99
CA PRO A 458 -15.39 -9.29 25.95
C PRO A 458 -15.42 -10.82 26.02
N ARG A 459 -16.31 -11.34 26.86
CA ARG A 459 -16.59 -12.77 27.00
C ARG A 459 -17.92 -13.15 26.41
N LYS A 460 -18.94 -12.29 26.57
CA LYS A 460 -20.27 -12.51 26.01
C LYS A 460 -20.90 -11.21 25.53
N VAL A 461 -21.59 -11.26 24.40
CA VAL A 461 -22.40 -10.16 23.86
C VAL A 461 -23.84 -10.62 23.80
N PHE A 462 -24.72 -9.91 24.52
CA PHE A 462 -26.15 -10.16 24.54
C PHE A 462 -26.83 -9.20 23.57
N LEU A 463 -27.59 -9.75 22.62
CA LEU A 463 -28.33 -8.96 21.63
C LEU A 463 -29.80 -8.83 22.03
N LYS A 464 -30.44 -7.73 21.62
CA LYS A 464 -31.84 -7.42 21.97
C LYS A 464 -32.85 -8.41 21.38
N ASN A 465 -32.52 -9.03 20.26
CA ASN A 465 -33.32 -10.10 19.64
C ASN A 465 -33.15 -11.46 20.35
N GLY A 466 -32.35 -11.52 21.41
CA GLY A 466 -32.20 -12.69 22.28
C GLY A 466 -31.02 -13.59 21.95
N HIS A 467 -30.30 -13.34 20.86
CA HIS A 467 -29.07 -14.06 20.53
C HIS A 467 -27.93 -13.71 21.50
N VAL A 468 -27.04 -14.66 21.75
CA VAL A 468 -25.85 -14.47 22.58
C VAL A 468 -24.62 -14.94 21.84
N ILE A 469 -23.63 -14.06 21.67
CA ILE A 469 -22.31 -14.43 21.18
C ILE A 469 -21.42 -14.69 22.40
N GLU A 470 -20.82 -15.87 22.51
CA GLU A 470 -19.80 -16.18 23.52
C GLU A 470 -18.44 -16.35 22.85
N PHE A 471 -17.45 -15.64 23.37
CA PHE A 471 -16.09 -15.75 22.89
C PHE A 471 -15.35 -16.92 23.54
N ARG A 472 -14.49 -17.59 22.77
CA ARG A 472 -13.64 -18.69 23.22
C ARG A 472 -12.21 -18.48 22.72
N ALA A 473 -11.23 -18.85 23.54
CA ALA A 473 -9.82 -18.83 23.17
C ALA A 473 -9.28 -20.26 23.19
N PHE A 474 -8.66 -20.71 22.08
CA PHE A 474 -8.16 -22.08 21.94
C PHE A 474 -7.07 -22.40 22.97
N ASN A 475 -6.23 -21.43 23.29
CA ASN A 475 -5.13 -21.59 24.24
C ASN A 475 -5.54 -21.85 25.70
N GLN A 476 -6.82 -21.70 26.02
CA GLN A 476 -7.38 -22.10 27.32
C GLN A 476 -7.67 -23.61 27.40
N GLY A 477 -7.44 -24.33 26.30
CA GLY A 477 -7.63 -25.77 26.21
C GLY A 477 -9.08 -26.20 26.02
N ARG A 478 -9.26 -27.51 25.83
CA ARG A 478 -10.55 -28.14 25.53
C ARG A 478 -11.63 -27.89 26.60
N GLU A 479 -11.23 -27.66 27.85
CA GLU A 479 -12.15 -27.47 28.97
C GLU A 479 -13.05 -26.23 28.77
N LEU A 480 -12.54 -25.20 28.09
CA LEU A 480 -13.31 -24.00 27.78
C LEU A 480 -14.48 -24.28 26.80
N PHE A 481 -14.39 -25.35 26.02
CA PHE A 481 -15.38 -25.76 25.02
C PHE A 481 -16.36 -26.81 25.57
N GLN A 482 -16.20 -27.25 26.81
CA GLN A 482 -17.15 -28.14 27.47
C GLN A 482 -18.40 -27.41 27.93
N GLY A 483 -19.49 -28.16 28.11
CA GLY A 483 -20.72 -27.67 28.74
C GLY A 483 -21.94 -27.72 27.84
N ARG A 484 -22.61 -26.56 27.66
CA ARG A 484 -23.95 -26.50 27.05
C ARG A 484 -23.92 -26.65 25.53
N ALA A 485 -25.03 -27.13 24.97
CA ALA A 485 -25.26 -27.14 23.53
C ALA A 485 -25.32 -25.71 22.96
N ILE A 486 -24.90 -25.57 21.71
CA ILE A 486 -24.82 -24.29 20.97
C ILE A 486 -25.45 -24.40 19.59
N ASP A 487 -25.82 -23.25 19.02
CA ASP A 487 -26.56 -23.16 17.76
C ASP A 487 -25.62 -22.92 16.56
N SER A 488 -24.53 -22.18 16.76
CA SER A 488 -23.42 -22.17 15.80
C SER A 488 -22.08 -21.92 16.47
N CYS A 489 -21.00 -22.28 15.78
CA CYS A 489 -19.63 -21.93 16.18
C CYS A 489 -18.88 -21.39 14.97
N HIS A 490 -18.27 -20.21 15.12
CA HIS A 490 -17.48 -19.53 14.11
C HIS A 490 -16.05 -19.43 14.64
N CYS A 491 -15.18 -20.28 14.11
CA CYS A 491 -13.77 -20.33 14.46
C CYS A 491 -12.94 -19.53 13.46
N ASP A 492 -12.04 -18.70 13.94
CA ASP A 492 -11.06 -17.99 13.11
C ASP A 492 -9.64 -18.46 13.43
N GLU A 493 -8.83 -18.52 12.37
CA GLU A 493 -7.47 -19.06 12.36
C GLU A 493 -7.32 -20.55 12.72
N GLN A 494 -6.13 -21.10 12.46
CA GLN A 494 -5.80 -22.47 12.84
C GLN A 494 -5.59 -22.54 14.36
N CYS A 495 -6.20 -23.54 15.01
CA CYS A 495 -5.91 -23.85 16.41
C CYS A 495 -4.55 -24.56 16.50
N HIS A 496 -3.61 -24.00 17.25
CA HIS A 496 -2.26 -24.55 17.42
C HIS A 496 -2.13 -25.51 18.62
N HIS A 497 -3.23 -25.73 19.33
CA HIS A 497 -3.32 -26.58 20.51
C HIS A 497 -3.93 -27.94 20.17
N ASP A 498 -4.62 -28.58 21.13
CA ASP A 498 -5.35 -29.85 20.94
C ASP A 498 -6.53 -29.66 19.97
N PHE A 499 -6.23 -29.45 18.68
CA PHE A 499 -7.20 -29.19 17.63
C PHE A 499 -8.22 -30.32 17.56
N GLN A 500 -7.78 -31.58 17.61
CA GLN A 500 -8.68 -32.71 17.54
C GLN A 500 -9.63 -32.75 18.74
N GLY A 501 -9.13 -32.55 19.96
CA GLY A 501 -9.95 -32.51 21.17
C GLY A 501 -10.95 -31.35 21.15
N ILE A 502 -10.50 -30.14 20.81
CA ILE A 502 -11.35 -28.95 20.73
C ILE A 502 -12.40 -29.10 19.62
N PHE A 503 -12.01 -29.57 18.44
CA PHE A 503 -12.92 -29.79 17.33
C PHE A 503 -14.00 -30.82 17.66
N ASN A 504 -13.63 -31.95 18.25
CA ASN A 504 -14.58 -32.98 18.70
C ASN A 504 -15.57 -32.43 19.72
N GLU A 505 -15.07 -31.61 20.65
CA GLU A 505 -15.90 -30.97 21.67
C GLU A 505 -16.90 -29.99 21.05
N ILE A 506 -16.45 -29.11 20.15
CA ILE A 506 -17.33 -28.17 19.41
C ILE A 506 -18.41 -28.94 18.64
N GLN A 507 -18.01 -29.99 17.90
CA GLN A 507 -18.96 -30.83 17.17
C GLN A 507 -20.01 -31.45 18.09
N ALA A 508 -19.60 -31.97 19.25
CA ALA A 508 -20.53 -32.53 20.23
C ALA A 508 -21.56 -31.50 20.73
N ARG A 509 -21.15 -30.25 20.94
CA ARG A 509 -22.05 -29.17 21.38
C ARG A 509 -22.99 -28.69 20.29
N LEU A 510 -22.59 -28.78 19.02
CA LEU A 510 -23.44 -28.43 17.87
C LEU A 510 -24.45 -29.53 17.53
N MET A 511 -24.05 -30.80 17.58
CA MET A 511 -24.93 -31.93 17.24
C MET A 511 -26.21 -31.96 18.07
N ALA A 512 -26.15 -31.55 19.34
CA ALA A 512 -27.31 -31.50 20.24
C ALA A 512 -28.41 -30.52 19.81
N LYS A 513 -28.11 -29.59 18.90
CA LYS A 513 -29.04 -28.55 18.41
C LYS A 513 -29.18 -28.54 16.89
N SER A 514 -28.60 -29.52 16.19
CA SER A 514 -28.43 -29.47 14.74
C SER A 514 -27.76 -28.17 14.28
N GLY A 515 -26.84 -27.65 15.10
CA GLY A 515 -26.11 -26.43 14.81
C GLY A 515 -25.03 -26.66 13.76
N PHE A 516 -24.43 -25.57 13.29
CA PHE A 516 -23.35 -25.63 12.31
C PHE A 516 -22.04 -25.00 12.81
N LEU A 517 -20.94 -25.49 12.25
CA LEU A 517 -19.59 -24.99 12.44
C LEU A 517 -19.17 -24.26 11.17
N SER A 518 -18.68 -23.05 11.32
CA SER A 518 -17.87 -22.39 10.31
C SER A 518 -16.46 -22.16 10.84
N TRP A 519 -15.47 -22.38 10.00
CA TRP A 519 -14.08 -22.23 10.38
C TRP A 519 -13.27 -21.61 9.27
N SER A 520 -12.71 -20.43 9.52
CA SER A 520 -11.70 -19.82 8.64
C SER A 520 -10.31 -20.36 9.00
N MET A 521 -9.73 -21.17 8.12
CA MET A 521 -8.41 -21.76 8.32
C MET A 521 -7.39 -21.18 7.34
N THR A 522 -6.12 -21.24 7.74
CA THR A 522 -4.95 -20.95 6.88
C THR A 522 -4.61 -22.12 5.99
#